data_AF-A0A835ETR7-F1
#
_entry.id   AF-A0A835ETR7-F1
#
_cell.length_a   1.000
_cell.length_b   1.000
_cell.length_c   1.000
_cell.angle_alpha   90.00
_cell.angle_beta   90.00
_cell.angle_gamma   90.00
#
_symmetry.space_group_name_H-M   'P 1'
#
loop_
_entity.id
_entity.type
_entity.pdbx_description
1 polymer ?
#
loop_
_entity_poly.entity_id
_entity_poly.type
_entity_poly.pdbx_seq_one_letter_code
_entity_poly.pdbx_strand_id
1 'polypeptide(L)'
;MRPSLLIAAVALCLLSLATSRSSAASSSQCTFEILVKTGGRKNAGTDARVSLQVSGATGPAVTITNLESWGRMAAGHDYFERGNLDRFSGTGRCLSGEPCKLLIKSDGTGNKPGWYVEYVTVTQLRHGSVSSRQHKWAVDQWLALDEAPNQLFATRNGCGLAKALP
;
A
#
# COMPACT_ATOMS: atom_id res chain seq x y z
N MET A 1 80.04 28.88 -5.90
CA MET A 1 79.27 28.54 -7.11
C MET A 1 78.46 27.30 -6.76
N ARG A 2 77.23 27.43 -6.23
CA ARG A 2 75.92 27.38 -6.90
C ARG A 2 75.70 26.14 -7.81
N PRO A 3 74.50 25.53 -7.76
CA PRO A 3 74.27 24.09 -7.66
C PRO A 3 73.64 23.49 -8.93
N SER A 4 73.58 22.15 -9.04
CA SER A 4 72.75 21.47 -10.05
C SER A 4 72.06 20.25 -9.47
N LEU A 5 70.92 20.48 -8.79
CA LEU A 5 69.89 19.45 -8.60
C LEU A 5 69.13 19.31 -9.93
N LEU A 6 69.17 18.13 -10.53
CA LEU A 6 68.37 17.78 -11.69
C LEU A 6 67.03 17.17 -11.22
N ILE A 7 65.92 17.82 -11.61
CA ILE A 7 64.74 17.28 -12.32
C ILE A 7 64.00 16.10 -11.64
N ALA A 8 62.68 16.03 -11.49
CA ALA A 8 61.55 16.93 -11.62
C ALA A 8 60.35 16.17 -10.99
N ALA A 9 59.33 16.93 -10.61
CA ALA A 9 58.14 16.49 -9.88
C ALA A 9 57.44 15.27 -10.51
N VAL A 10 57.28 14.21 -9.73
CA VAL A 10 56.27 13.17 -9.97
C VAL A 10 54.93 13.84 -9.66
N ALA A 11 54.21 14.25 -10.71
CA ALA A 11 52.84 14.72 -10.59
C ALA A 11 51.96 13.55 -10.15
N LEU A 12 51.84 13.38 -8.84
CA LEU A 12 50.89 12.47 -8.21
C LEU A 12 49.50 13.06 -8.44
N CYS A 13 48.94 12.78 -9.61
CA CYS A 13 47.53 13.02 -9.90
C CYS A 13 46.74 12.06 -9.00
N LEU A 14 46.54 12.49 -7.75
CA LEU A 14 45.64 11.85 -6.81
C LEU A 14 44.24 12.02 -7.38
N LEU A 15 43.84 11.06 -8.20
CA LEU A 15 42.44 10.81 -8.52
C LEU A 15 41.74 10.65 -7.18
N SER A 16 41.09 11.71 -6.71
CA SER A 16 40.15 11.64 -5.63
C SER A 16 38.98 10.81 -6.15
N LEU A 17 39.00 9.51 -5.85
CA LEU A 17 37.80 8.68 -5.96
C LEU A 17 36.78 9.31 -5.03
N ALA A 18 35.90 10.14 -5.60
CA ALA A 18 34.70 10.59 -4.93
C ALA A 18 33.89 9.32 -4.63
N THR A 19 34.03 8.82 -3.41
CA THR A 19 33.23 7.72 -2.90
C THR A 19 31.82 8.26 -2.73
N SER A 20 30.99 8.07 -3.75
CA SER A 20 29.57 8.35 -3.66
C SER A 20 28.97 7.43 -2.60
N ARG A 21 28.78 7.95 -1.39
CA ARG A 21 28.00 7.27 -0.33
C ARG A 21 26.53 7.31 -0.76
N SER A 22 26.10 6.25 -1.43
CA SER A 22 24.68 5.97 -1.59
C SER A 22 24.09 5.71 -0.21
N SER A 23 23.45 6.72 0.36
CA SER A 23 22.68 6.59 1.58
C SER A 23 21.43 5.79 1.22
N ALA A 24 21.50 4.46 1.31
CA ALA A 24 20.31 3.63 1.23
C ALA A 24 19.40 4.06 2.38
N ALA A 25 18.39 4.88 2.08
CA ALA A 25 17.40 5.31 3.07
C ALA A 25 16.78 4.05 3.66
N SER A 26 17.14 3.71 4.91
CA SER A 26 16.59 2.58 5.63
C SER A 26 15.08 2.73 5.68
N SER A 27 14.38 1.99 4.81
CA SER A 27 12.93 2.02 4.76
C SER A 27 12.41 1.18 5.92
N SER A 28 11.90 1.84 6.96
CA SER A 28 11.25 1.13 8.07
C SER A 28 10.13 0.25 7.53
N GLN A 29 10.10 -1.02 7.97
CA GLN A 29 9.02 -1.96 7.66
C GLN A 29 7.90 -1.82 8.69
N CYS A 30 6.67 -1.96 8.21
CA CYS A 30 5.45 -1.94 9.00
C CYS A 30 4.62 -3.19 8.72
N THR A 31 3.87 -3.62 9.72
CA THR A 31 2.77 -4.59 9.52
C THR A 31 1.51 -3.82 9.18
N PHE A 32 0.80 -4.29 8.17
CA PHE A 32 -0.51 -3.79 7.79
C PHE A 32 -1.56 -4.82 8.16
N GLU A 33 -2.65 -4.35 8.74
CA GLU A 33 -3.88 -5.12 8.92
C GLU A 33 -4.98 -4.47 8.10
N ILE A 34 -5.66 -5.27 7.30
CA ILE A 34 -6.68 -4.80 6.36
C ILE A 34 -7.96 -5.56 6.65
N LEU A 35 -9.05 -4.81 6.81
CA LEU A 35 -10.40 -5.35 6.89
C LEU A 35 -11.17 -4.88 5.66
N VAL A 36 -11.77 -5.82 4.95
CA VAL A 36 -12.64 -5.53 3.80
C VAL A 36 -14.03 -6.04 4.13
N LYS A 37 -15.02 -5.16 4.07
CA LYS A 37 -16.42 -5.51 4.23
C LYS A 37 -17.09 -5.58 2.88
N THR A 38 -17.53 -6.77 2.49
CA THR A 38 -18.49 -6.92 1.40
C THR A 38 -19.88 -6.59 1.92
N GLY A 39 -20.63 -5.78 1.18
CA GLY A 39 -21.96 -5.36 1.62
C GLY A 39 -23.01 -6.48 1.57
N GLY A 40 -24.15 -6.23 2.23
CA GLY A 40 -25.25 -7.20 2.33
C GLY A 40 -26.21 -7.24 1.13
N ARG A 41 -25.95 -6.49 0.05
CA ARG A 41 -26.82 -6.42 -1.14
C ARG A 41 -26.93 -7.79 -1.83
N LYS A 42 -28.01 -8.03 -2.56
CA LYS A 42 -28.16 -9.25 -3.36
C LYS A 42 -27.00 -9.35 -4.35
N ASN A 43 -26.37 -10.52 -4.45
CA ASN A 43 -25.24 -10.81 -5.33
C ASN A 43 -24.01 -9.90 -5.11
N ALA A 44 -23.79 -9.42 -3.88
CA ALA A 44 -22.68 -8.52 -3.56
C ALA A 44 -21.30 -9.19 -3.53
N GLY A 45 -21.22 -10.53 -3.51
CA GLY A 45 -19.95 -11.27 -3.40
C GLY A 45 -19.27 -11.51 -4.74
N THR A 46 -17.96 -11.81 -4.72
CA THR A 46 -17.15 -12.00 -5.93
C THR A 46 -16.15 -13.13 -5.78
N ASP A 47 -15.87 -13.83 -6.88
CA ASP A 47 -14.79 -14.81 -6.98
C ASP A 47 -13.57 -14.25 -7.74
N ALA A 48 -13.60 -12.94 -8.03
CA ALA A 48 -12.56 -12.24 -8.77
C ALA A 48 -11.32 -11.98 -7.91
N ARG A 49 -10.17 -11.76 -8.56
CA ARG A 49 -8.97 -11.35 -7.84
C ARG A 49 -9.08 -9.89 -7.41
N VAL A 50 -8.90 -9.64 -6.12
CA VAL A 50 -8.89 -8.28 -5.57
C VAL A 50 -7.46 -7.80 -5.32
N SER A 51 -7.16 -6.59 -5.80
CA SER A 51 -5.92 -5.86 -5.49
C SER A 51 -6.21 -4.59 -4.70
N LEU A 52 -5.25 -4.17 -3.89
CA LEU A 52 -5.35 -2.98 -3.05
C LEU A 52 -4.05 -2.18 -3.08
N GLN A 53 -4.19 -0.88 -3.22
CA GLN A 53 -3.11 0.07 -3.05
C GLN A 53 -3.49 1.09 -1.98
N VAL A 54 -2.56 1.35 -1.06
CA VAL A 54 -2.73 2.31 0.03
C VAL A 54 -1.52 3.22 0.14
N SER A 55 -1.75 4.52 0.35
CA SER A 55 -0.68 5.48 0.63
C SER A 55 -1.10 6.53 1.66
N GLY A 56 -0.09 7.21 2.22
CA GLY A 56 -0.29 8.43 3.00
C GLY A 56 -0.48 9.65 2.09
N ALA A 57 -0.44 10.85 2.69
CA ALA A 57 -0.57 12.09 1.94
C ALA A 57 0.55 12.27 0.90
N THR A 58 1.75 11.81 1.26
CA THR A 58 2.98 11.85 0.47
C THR A 58 3.73 10.52 0.55
N GLY A 59 4.70 10.33 -0.34
CA GLY A 59 5.54 9.13 -0.37
C GLY A 59 4.93 7.99 -1.19
N PRO A 60 5.63 6.84 -1.27
CA PRO A 60 5.21 5.71 -2.08
C PRO A 60 3.99 5.00 -1.49
N ALA A 61 3.23 4.35 -2.37
CA ALA A 61 2.14 3.48 -1.97
C ALA A 61 2.62 2.05 -1.68
N VAL A 62 1.93 1.37 -0.76
CA VAL A 62 1.99 -0.09 -0.63
C VAL A 62 0.97 -0.67 -1.59
N THR A 63 1.42 -1.59 -2.46
CA THR A 63 0.56 -2.26 -3.45
C THR A 63 0.53 -3.75 -3.17
N ILE A 64 -0.68 -4.29 -3.06
CA ILE A 64 -0.97 -5.71 -2.86
C ILE A 64 -1.70 -6.17 -4.12
N THR A 65 -1.04 -6.97 -4.94
CA THR A 65 -1.57 -7.41 -6.24
C THR A 65 -2.64 -8.50 -6.12
N ASN A 66 -2.64 -9.24 -5.01
CA ASN A 66 -3.68 -10.19 -4.64
C ASN A 66 -3.89 -10.17 -3.12
N LEU A 67 -5.02 -9.64 -2.65
CA LEU A 67 -5.33 -9.57 -1.21
C LEU A 67 -5.37 -10.95 -0.54
N GLU A 68 -5.85 -11.98 -1.21
CA GLU A 68 -5.92 -13.34 -0.64
C GLU A 68 -4.55 -13.90 -0.25
N SER A 69 -3.47 -13.45 -0.92
CA SER A 69 -2.10 -13.83 -0.52
C SER A 69 -1.72 -13.33 0.88
N TRP A 70 -2.47 -12.35 1.40
CA TRP A 70 -2.36 -11.80 2.74
C TRP A 70 -3.48 -12.30 3.67
N GLY A 71 -4.28 -13.28 3.24
CA GLY A 71 -5.42 -13.80 3.99
C GLY A 71 -5.07 -14.23 5.42
N ARG A 72 -5.97 -13.94 6.36
CA ARG A 72 -5.89 -14.35 7.77
C ARG A 72 -7.17 -15.02 8.27
N MET A 73 -7.98 -15.51 7.35
CA MET A 73 -9.15 -16.34 7.65
C MET A 73 -8.76 -17.82 7.70
N ALA A 74 -9.68 -18.68 8.12
CA ALA A 74 -9.45 -20.12 8.19
C ALA A 74 -9.09 -20.71 6.81
N ALA A 75 -8.41 -21.86 6.81
CA ALA A 75 -8.09 -22.56 5.58
C ALA A 75 -9.38 -22.91 4.80
N GLY A 76 -9.39 -22.67 3.49
CA GLY A 76 -10.57 -22.89 2.64
C GLY A 76 -11.67 -21.84 2.77
N HIS A 77 -11.45 -20.75 3.52
CA HIS A 77 -12.39 -19.63 3.58
C HIS A 77 -12.57 -18.98 2.20
N ASP A 78 -13.82 -18.76 1.84
CA ASP A 78 -14.22 -18.07 0.62
C ASP A 78 -14.31 -16.56 0.88
N TYR A 79 -13.33 -15.84 0.34
CA TYR A 79 -13.16 -14.41 0.58
C TYR A 79 -14.15 -13.60 -0.24
N PHE A 80 -14.45 -12.39 0.22
CA PHE A 80 -15.25 -11.38 -0.49
C PHE A 80 -16.71 -11.77 -0.73
N GLU A 81 -17.23 -12.79 -0.05
CA GLU A 81 -18.63 -13.17 -0.14
C GLU A 81 -19.59 -12.17 0.50
N ARG A 82 -20.85 -12.17 0.04
CA ARG A 82 -21.90 -11.23 0.48
C ARG A 82 -21.98 -11.16 2.00
N GLY A 83 -21.82 -9.95 2.54
CA GLY A 83 -21.92 -9.69 3.97
C GLY A 83 -20.71 -10.12 4.80
N ASN A 84 -19.68 -10.74 4.21
CA ASN A 84 -18.48 -11.13 4.95
C ASN A 84 -17.63 -9.91 5.33
N LEU A 85 -16.95 -10.06 6.46
CA LEU A 85 -15.86 -9.19 6.87
C LEU A 85 -14.57 -10.00 6.83
N ASP A 86 -13.74 -9.71 5.85
CA ASP A 86 -12.51 -10.46 5.61
C ASP A 86 -11.29 -9.73 6.16
N ARG A 87 -10.37 -10.50 6.74
CA ARG A 87 -9.14 -9.99 7.36
C ARG A 87 -7.90 -10.42 6.59
N PHE A 88 -7.03 -9.46 6.35
CA PHE A 88 -5.74 -9.65 5.70
C PHE A 88 -4.63 -9.01 6.52
N SER A 89 -3.42 -9.58 6.46
CA SER A 89 -2.24 -9.00 7.07
C SER A 89 -0.97 -9.33 6.29
N GLY A 90 -0.05 -8.37 6.24
CA GLY A 90 1.25 -8.53 5.61
C GLY A 90 2.19 -7.40 5.99
N THR A 91 3.43 -7.49 5.51
CA THR A 91 4.47 -6.49 5.79
C THR A 91 4.77 -5.69 4.54
N GLY A 92 5.12 -4.42 4.74
CA GLY A 92 5.50 -3.52 3.67
C GLY A 92 6.16 -2.27 4.21
N ARG A 93 6.72 -1.47 3.30
CA ARG A 93 7.34 -0.19 3.66
C ARG A 93 6.32 0.67 4.42
N CYS A 94 6.73 1.21 5.57
CA CYS A 94 5.90 2.14 6.32
C CYS A 94 5.53 3.36 5.48
N LEU A 95 4.26 3.74 5.53
CA LEU A 95 3.78 5.04 5.10
C LEU A 95 4.32 6.13 6.04
N SER A 96 4.63 7.29 5.47
CA SER A 96 5.13 8.46 6.22
C SER A 96 4.16 8.92 7.31
N GLY A 97 2.85 8.78 7.06
CA GLY A 97 1.75 9.24 7.92
C GLY A 97 0.72 8.15 8.20
N GLU A 98 -0.51 8.59 8.49
CA GLU A 98 -1.70 7.74 8.48
C GLU A 98 -2.02 7.29 7.04
N PRO A 99 -2.51 6.06 6.84
CA PRO A 99 -3.14 5.68 5.58
C PRO A 99 -4.24 6.69 5.23
N CYS A 100 -4.24 7.27 4.03
CA CYS A 100 -5.31 8.22 3.67
C CYS A 100 -5.76 8.18 2.21
N LYS A 101 -5.02 7.54 1.32
CA LYS A 101 -5.47 7.24 -0.05
C LYS A 101 -5.63 5.74 -0.22
N LEU A 102 -6.77 5.33 -0.77
CA LEU A 102 -7.12 3.95 -1.09
C LEU A 102 -7.42 3.85 -2.58
N LEU A 103 -6.95 2.77 -3.20
CA LEU A 103 -7.42 2.26 -4.48
C LEU A 103 -7.65 0.75 -4.30
N ILE A 104 -8.88 0.30 -4.49
CA ILE A 104 -9.24 -1.11 -4.49
C ILE A 104 -9.77 -1.49 -5.87
N LYS A 105 -9.35 -2.64 -6.40
CA LYS A 105 -9.72 -3.11 -7.74
C LYS A 105 -10.09 -4.59 -7.72
N SER A 106 -11.11 -4.94 -8.49
CA SER A 106 -11.39 -6.29 -8.95
C SER A 106 -10.79 -6.46 -10.35
N ASP A 107 -10.32 -7.66 -10.69
CA ASP A 107 -9.96 -8.00 -12.08
C ASP A 107 -11.17 -8.43 -12.93
N GLY A 108 -12.36 -8.54 -12.33
CA GLY A 108 -13.61 -8.87 -13.01
C GLY A 108 -13.69 -10.31 -13.53
N THR A 109 -12.82 -11.20 -13.05
CA THR A 109 -12.82 -12.63 -13.44
C THR A 109 -13.72 -13.47 -12.52
N GLY A 110 -13.86 -14.77 -12.81
CA GLY A 110 -14.63 -15.71 -11.99
C GLY A 110 -16.13 -15.77 -12.33
N ASN A 111 -16.88 -16.58 -11.58
CA ASN A 111 -18.33 -16.79 -11.83
C ASN A 111 -19.18 -15.62 -11.35
N LYS A 112 -18.68 -14.86 -10.37
CA LYS A 112 -19.30 -13.66 -9.81
C LYS A 112 -18.38 -12.44 -10.03
N PRO A 113 -18.40 -11.80 -11.21
CA PRO A 113 -17.45 -10.74 -11.55
C PRO A 113 -17.77 -9.38 -10.90
N GLY A 114 -19.04 -9.16 -10.52
CA GLY A 114 -19.48 -7.95 -9.82
C GLY A 114 -19.30 -8.08 -8.31
N TRP A 115 -18.86 -7.00 -7.67
CA TRP A 115 -18.59 -6.99 -6.22
C TRP A 115 -19.09 -5.70 -5.58
N TYR A 116 -19.83 -5.77 -4.46
CA TYR A 116 -20.19 -4.56 -3.71
C TYR A 116 -19.35 -4.42 -2.46
N VAL A 117 -18.49 -3.41 -2.45
CA VAL A 117 -17.63 -3.08 -1.31
C VAL A 117 -18.32 -2.05 -0.44
N GLU A 118 -18.54 -2.39 0.83
CA GLU A 118 -19.13 -1.47 1.80
C GLU A 118 -18.05 -0.55 2.38
N TYR A 119 -17.01 -1.13 2.99
CA TYR A 119 -15.89 -0.35 3.51
C TYR A 119 -14.57 -1.13 3.51
N VAL A 120 -13.48 -0.37 3.61
CA VAL A 120 -12.14 -0.90 3.85
C VAL A 120 -11.53 -0.17 5.04
N THR A 121 -10.90 -0.91 5.96
CA THR A 121 -10.09 -0.35 7.04
C THR A 121 -8.66 -0.81 6.87
N VAL A 122 -7.70 0.11 6.95
CA VAL A 122 -6.27 -0.22 6.94
C VAL A 122 -5.63 0.32 8.22
N THR A 123 -4.97 -0.56 8.95
CA THR A 123 -4.16 -0.24 10.13
C THR A 123 -2.70 -0.49 9.81
N GLN A 124 -1.85 0.50 10.04
CA GLN A 124 -0.40 0.40 9.97
C GLN A 124 0.19 0.32 11.39
N LEU A 125 1.02 -0.68 11.64
CA LEU A 125 1.79 -0.85 12.87
C LEU A 125 3.28 -0.83 12.55
N ARG A 126 4.00 0.13 13.13
CA ARG A 126 5.47 0.20 13.00
C ARG A 126 6.12 -0.75 13.99
N HIS A 127 7.05 -1.57 13.54
CA HIS A 127 7.78 -2.50 14.42
C HIS A 127 8.52 -1.72 15.52
N GLY A 128 8.40 -2.20 16.76
CA GLY A 128 8.96 -1.53 17.94
C GLY A 128 8.20 -0.28 18.39
N SER A 129 7.05 0.05 17.79
CA SER A 129 6.17 1.14 18.23
C SER A 129 4.91 0.57 18.88
N VAL A 130 4.42 1.26 19.90
CA VAL A 130 3.15 0.92 20.59
C VAL A 130 1.94 1.56 19.89
N SER A 131 2.17 2.59 19.04
CA SER A 131 1.10 3.30 18.35
C SER A 131 0.84 2.72 16.96
N SER A 132 -0.43 2.54 16.62
CA SER A 132 -0.89 2.25 15.26
C SER A 132 -1.46 3.50 14.60
N ARG A 133 -1.55 3.48 13.27
CA ARG A 133 -2.25 4.50 12.48
C ARG A 133 -3.30 3.81 11.63
N GLN A 134 -4.54 4.26 11.71
CA GLN A 134 -5.67 3.58 11.06
C GLN A 134 -6.53 4.57 10.29
N HIS A 135 -7.09 4.12 9.18
CA HIS A 135 -8.15 4.82 8.49
C HIS A 135 -9.21 3.84 7.96
N LYS A 136 -10.47 4.27 7.99
CA LYS A 136 -11.61 3.54 7.43
C LYS A 136 -12.23 4.38 6.31
N TRP A 137 -12.31 3.82 5.11
CA TRP A 137 -13.01 4.43 3.99
C TRP A 137 -14.35 3.75 3.79
N ALA A 138 -15.43 4.54 3.80
CA ALA A 138 -16.68 4.13 3.18
C ALA A 138 -16.46 4.02 1.67
N VAL A 139 -16.63 2.81 1.13
CA VAL A 139 -16.56 2.57 -0.31
C VAL A 139 -17.97 2.68 -0.88
N ASP A 140 -18.92 1.89 -0.38
CA ASP A 140 -20.32 1.94 -0.81
C ASP A 140 -20.50 1.97 -2.33
N GLN A 141 -19.82 1.06 -3.02
CA GLN A 141 -19.75 1.07 -4.48
C GLN A 141 -19.70 -0.35 -5.04
N TRP A 142 -20.42 -0.55 -6.15
CA TRP A 142 -20.17 -1.68 -7.02
C TRP A 142 -18.82 -1.52 -7.73
N LEU A 143 -18.03 -2.59 -7.73
CA LEU A 143 -16.93 -2.85 -8.63
C LEU A 143 -17.42 -3.87 -9.65
N ALA A 144 -18.14 -3.38 -10.65
CA ALA A 144 -18.83 -4.20 -11.64
C ALA A 144 -18.99 -3.39 -12.93
N LEU A 145 -19.13 -4.06 -14.07
CA LEU A 145 -19.34 -3.40 -15.36
C LEU A 145 -20.82 -3.21 -15.69
N ASP A 146 -21.70 -4.02 -15.10
CA ASP A 146 -23.15 -4.03 -15.30
C ASP A 146 -23.92 -3.21 -14.25
N GLU A 147 -23.28 -2.86 -13.13
CA GLU A 147 -23.85 -2.02 -12.07
C GLU A 147 -23.11 -0.68 -11.99
N ALA A 148 -23.84 0.42 -11.81
CA ALA A 148 -23.25 1.75 -11.67
C ALA A 148 -22.26 1.78 -10.48
N PRO A 149 -21.05 2.36 -10.64
CA PRO A 149 -20.61 3.24 -11.74
C PRO A 149 -19.93 2.55 -12.94
N ASN A 150 -20.20 1.27 -13.20
CA ASN A 150 -19.73 0.52 -14.37
C ASN A 150 -18.19 0.46 -14.48
N GLN A 151 -17.52 0.33 -13.34
CA GLN A 151 -16.07 0.25 -13.23
C GLN A 151 -15.67 -0.83 -12.22
N LEU A 152 -14.51 -1.43 -12.42
CA LEU A 152 -13.98 -2.50 -11.54
C LEU A 152 -13.06 -1.97 -10.42
N PHE A 153 -13.14 -0.69 -10.10
CA PHE A 153 -12.30 -0.08 -9.06
C PHE A 153 -12.99 1.05 -8.29
N ALA A 154 -12.48 1.35 -7.10
CA ALA A 154 -12.85 2.51 -6.33
C ALA A 154 -11.60 3.19 -5.77
N THR A 155 -11.56 4.52 -5.84
CA THR A 155 -10.55 5.35 -5.17
C THR A 155 -11.18 6.16 -4.05
N ARG A 156 -10.52 6.27 -2.91
CA ARG A 156 -10.95 7.15 -1.81
C ARG A 156 -9.75 7.96 -1.33
N ASN A 157 -9.93 9.27 -1.16
CA ASN A 157 -8.90 10.17 -0.64
C ASN A 157 -9.44 10.86 0.61
N GLY A 158 -8.99 10.41 1.78
CA GLY A 158 -9.30 10.96 3.08
C GLY A 158 -8.19 11.84 3.67
N CYS A 159 -7.16 12.18 2.89
CA CYS A 159 -6.05 12.97 3.40
C CYS A 159 -6.54 14.37 3.82
N GLY A 160 -6.17 14.79 5.03
CA GLY A 160 -6.57 16.09 5.58
C GLY A 160 -7.93 16.12 6.28
N LEU A 161 -8.73 15.04 6.22
CA LEU A 161 -10.02 14.98 6.92
C LEU A 161 -9.87 14.92 8.45
N ALA A 162 -8.78 14.34 8.97
CA ALA A 162 -8.48 14.35 10.41
C ALA A 162 -8.15 15.75 10.97
N LYS A 163 -7.96 16.76 10.11
CA LYS A 163 -7.70 18.15 10.51
C LYS A 163 -8.97 19.02 10.53
N ALA A 164 -10.11 18.45 10.13
CA ALA A 164 -11.36 19.18 9.89
C ALA A 164 -12.48 18.86 10.90
N LEU A 165 -12.22 18.02 11.91
CA LEU A 165 -13.13 17.90 13.05
C LEU A 165 -12.75 18.96 14.10
N PRO A 166 -13.68 19.82 14.55
CA PRO A 166 -13.45 20.76 15.65
C PRO A 166 -13.16 20.06 16.98
#